data_AF-A0A3C0ZS37-F1
#
_entry.id   AF-A0A3C0ZS37-F1
#
_cell.length_a   1.000
_cell.length_b   1.000
_cell.length_c   1.000
_cell.angle_alpha   90.00
_cell.angle_beta   90.00
_cell.angle_gamma   90.00
#
_symmetry.space_group_name_H-M   'P 1'
#
loop_
_entity.id
_entity.type
_entity.pdbx_description
1 polymer ?
#
loop_
_entity_poly.entity_id
_entity_poly.type
_entity_poly.pdbx_seq_one_letter_code
_entity_poly.pdbx_strand_id
1 'polypeptide(L)'
;PLSQISFVEARDKKIYICTRSESFGFYETIDHMSELLPGHFLRCHRSFIVNMEKVKKLNLSEGMIELDNGETVPLSRSYRKAVRAYGST
;
A
#
# COMPACT_ATOMS: atom_id res chain seq x y z
N PRO A 1 -6.55 13.57 -5.52
CA PRO A 1 -7.52 12.51 -5.89
C PRO A 1 -7.03 11.12 -5.46
N LEU A 2 -7.91 10.15 -5.18
CA LEU A 2 -7.48 8.79 -4.77
C LEU A 2 -6.55 8.13 -5.79
N SER A 3 -6.75 8.39 -7.08
CA SER A 3 -5.93 7.90 -8.20
C SER A 3 -4.47 8.38 -8.20
N GLN A 4 -4.14 9.38 -7.38
CA GLN A 4 -2.76 9.87 -7.20
C GLN A 4 -2.03 9.18 -6.04
N ILE A 5 -2.74 8.45 -5.19
CA ILE A 5 -2.17 7.75 -4.04
C ILE A 5 -1.49 6.47 -4.53
N SER A 6 -0.21 6.35 -4.24
CA SER A 6 0.61 5.15 -4.50
C SER A 6 0.44 4.13 -3.37
N PHE A 7 0.57 4.60 -2.13
CA PHE A 7 0.38 3.79 -0.93
C PHE A 7 0.11 4.68 0.29
N VAL A 8 -0.25 4.03 1.39
CA VAL A 8 -0.43 4.63 2.71
C VAL A 8 0.53 3.96 3.67
N GLU A 9 1.27 4.75 4.44
CA GLU A 9 2.27 4.28 5.40
C GLU A 9 1.92 4.74 6.82
N ALA A 10 1.95 3.83 7.79
CA ALA A 10 2.00 4.17 9.20
C ALA A 10 3.44 4.33 9.66
N ARG A 11 3.80 5.55 10.08
CA ARG A 11 5.13 5.92 10.58
C ARG A 11 4.98 6.96 11.68
N ASP A 12 5.78 6.87 12.74
CA ASP A 12 5.83 7.86 13.83
C ASP A 12 4.46 8.26 14.42
N LYS A 13 3.59 7.27 14.65
CA LYS A 13 2.20 7.45 15.16
C LYS A 13 1.29 8.29 14.25
N LYS A 14 1.65 8.42 12.98
CA LYS A 14 0.88 9.12 11.96
C LYS A 14 0.66 8.23 10.75
N ILE A 15 -0.31 8.63 9.93
CA ILE A 15 -0.53 8.12 8.59
C ILE A 15 0.05 9.09 7.59
N TYR A 16 0.78 8.54 6.63
CA TYR A 16 1.28 9.24 5.48
C TYR A 16 0.57 8.74 4.23
N ILE A 17 -0.11 9.65 3.53
CA ILE A 17 -0.62 9.40 2.18
C ILE A 17 0.51 9.71 1.21
N CYS A 18 1.03 8.69 0.56
CA CYS A 18 2.18 8.81 -0.32
C CYS A 18 1.71 8.86 -1.78
N THR A 19 2.06 9.94 -2.45
CA THR A 19 1.88 10.12 -3.90
C THR A 19 3.25 10.00 -4.57
N ARG A 20 3.28 10.13 -5.90
CA ARG A 20 4.55 10.13 -6.64
C ARG A 20 5.48 11.30 -6.28
N SER A 21 4.94 12.45 -5.89
CA SER A 21 5.73 13.68 -5.68
C SER A 21 5.94 14.02 -4.22
N GLU A 22 5.00 13.65 -3.36
CA GLU A 22 5.00 14.10 -1.97
C GLU A 22 4.21 13.15 -1.06
N SER A 23 4.36 13.37 0.25
CA SER A 23 3.61 12.65 1.27
C SER A 23 2.96 13.61 2.26
N PHE A 24 1.74 13.29 2.68
CA PHE A 24 0.96 14.10 3.62
C PHE A 24 0.70 13.34 4.90
N GLY A 25 1.18 13.87 6.03
CA GLY A 25 1.10 13.24 7.35
C GLY A 25 -0.03 13.77 8.22
N PHE A 26 -0.84 12.89 8.81
CA PHE A 26 -1.87 13.26 9.79
C PHE A 26 -2.02 12.19 10.89
N TYR A 27 -2.68 12.55 12.00
CA TYR A 27 -2.96 11.63 13.10
C TYR A 27 -4.15 10.76 12.77
N GLU A 28 -3.89 9.48 12.53
CA GLU A 28 -4.90 8.45 12.26
C GLU A 28 -4.26 7.06 12.48
N THR A 29 -5.07 6.01 12.43
CA THR A 29 -4.62 4.62 12.43
C THR A 29 -4.73 4.00 11.05
N ILE A 30 -3.81 3.10 10.75
CA ILE A 30 -3.77 2.40 9.47
C ILE A 30 -4.96 1.44 9.32
N ASP A 31 -5.53 0.99 10.43
CA ASP A 31 -6.69 0.11 10.43
C ASP A 31 -7.96 0.89 10.04
N HIS A 32 -8.17 2.08 10.60
CA HIS A 32 -9.23 2.98 10.14
C HIS A 32 -9.07 3.36 8.66
N MET A 33 -7.83 3.64 8.21
CA MET A 33 -7.57 3.86 6.78
C MET A 33 -7.98 2.67 5.91
N SER A 34 -7.79 1.43 6.38
CA SER A 34 -8.16 0.22 5.64
C SER A 34 -9.66 0.04 5.49
N GLU A 35 -10.47 0.63 6.37
CA GLU A 35 -11.93 0.61 6.32
C GLU A 35 -12.48 1.71 5.39
N LEU A 36 -11.80 2.86 5.33
CA LEU A 36 -12.20 4.01 4.53
C LEU A 36 -11.82 3.89 3.04
N LEU A 37 -10.71 3.21 2.75
CA LEU A 37 -10.18 3.15 1.39
C LEU A 37 -10.94 2.13 0.51
N PRO A 38 -11.13 2.42 -0.79
CA PRO A 38 -11.76 1.48 -1.72
C PRO A 38 -11.03 0.14 -1.85
N GLY A 39 -11.71 -0.88 -2.37
CA GLY A 39 -11.18 -2.25 -2.47
C GLY A 39 -9.92 -2.46 -3.31
N HIS A 40 -9.51 -1.48 -4.14
CA HIS A 40 -8.21 -1.51 -4.82
C HIS A 40 -7.04 -1.09 -3.91
N PHE A 41 -7.30 -0.62 -2.70
CA PHE A 41 -6.30 -0.42 -1.67
C PHE A 41 -6.21 -1.66 -0.77
N LEU A 42 -5.09 -2.38 -0.83
CA LEU A 42 -4.91 -3.60 -0.07
C LEU A 42 -3.88 -3.45 1.02
N ARG A 43 -4.23 -3.93 2.21
CA ARG A 43 -3.26 -4.11 3.29
C ARG A 43 -2.22 -5.15 2.86
N CYS A 44 -0.96 -4.72 2.78
CA CYS A 44 0.16 -5.55 2.36
C CYS A 44 1.22 -5.72 3.45
N HIS A 45 1.20 -4.86 4.47
CA HIS A 45 2.05 -4.94 5.64
C HIS A 45 1.33 -4.36 6.87
N ARG A 46 1.83 -4.64 8.08
CA ARG A 46 1.29 -4.04 9.31
C ARG A 46 1.29 -2.51 9.30
N SER A 47 2.16 -1.91 8.49
CA SER A 47 2.29 -0.46 8.34
C SER A 47 1.95 0.05 6.93
N PHE A 48 1.55 -0.80 5.98
CA PHE A 48 1.34 -0.37 4.60
C PHE A 48 0.02 -0.88 4.01
N ILE A 49 -0.68 0.04 3.35
CA ILE A 49 -1.77 -0.23 2.41
C ILE A 49 -1.29 0.23 1.03
N VAL A 50 -1.33 -0.63 0.03
CA VAL A 50 -0.86 -0.30 -1.33
C VAL A 50 -2.05 -0.07 -2.26
N ASN A 51 -1.94 0.89 -3.17
CA ASN A 51 -2.89 1.02 -4.27
C ASN A 51 -2.53 -0.01 -5.36
N MET A 52 -3.38 -1.03 -5.54
CA MET A 52 -3.16 -2.09 -6.51
C MET A 52 -3.17 -1.60 -7.96
N GLU A 53 -3.83 -0.48 -8.27
CA GLU A 53 -3.80 0.13 -9.61
C GLU A 53 -2.44 0.75 -9.96
N LYS A 54 -1.57 0.95 -8.97
CA LYS A 54 -0.20 1.47 -9.15
C LYS A 54 0.85 0.37 -9.11
N VAL A 55 0.45 -0.88 -8.91
CA VAL A 55 1.38 -2.00 -8.83
C VAL A 55 1.88 -2.35 -10.22
N LYS A 56 3.21 -2.32 -10.37
CA LYS A 56 3.89 -2.77 -11.58
C LYS A 56 4.25 -4.25 -11.49
N LYS A 57 4.74 -4.71 -10.32
CA LYS A 57 5.18 -6.10 -10.14
C LYS A 57 5.13 -6.54 -8.68
N LEU A 58 4.78 -7.80 -8.45
CA LEU A 58 4.88 -8.46 -7.14
C LEU A 58 6.19 -9.26 -7.05
N ASN A 59 7.15 -8.80 -6.27
CA ASN A 59 8.42 -9.50 -6.01
C ASN A 59 8.29 -10.38 -4.77
N LEU A 60 7.55 -11.49 -4.93
CA LEU A 60 7.15 -12.35 -3.82
C LEU A 60 8.30 -13.07 -3.10
N SER A 61 9.41 -13.35 -3.81
CA SER A 61 10.63 -13.92 -3.21
C SER A 61 11.30 -12.97 -2.23
N GLU A 62 11.28 -11.67 -2.53
CA GLU A 62 11.89 -10.61 -1.73
C GLU A 62 10.92 -10.02 -0.70
N GLY A 63 9.63 -10.37 -0.80
CA GLY A 63 8.59 -9.79 0.07
C GLY A 63 8.40 -8.30 -0.23
N MET A 64 8.41 -7.92 -1.50
CA MET A 64 8.27 -6.53 -1.95
C MET A 64 7.22 -6.39 -3.06
N ILE A 65 6.61 -5.21 -3.13
CA ILE A 65 5.73 -4.77 -4.22
C ILE A 65 6.42 -3.61 -4.92
N GLU A 66 6.61 -3.71 -6.23
CA GLU A 66 7.16 -2.63 -7.07
C GLU A 66 6.01 -1.85 -7.69
N LEU A 67 6.07 -0.52 -7.56
CA LEU A 67 5.08 0.42 -8.10
C LEU A 67 5.51 0.98 -9.47
N ASP A 68 4.56 1.56 -10.20
CA ASP A 68 4.77 2.15 -11.53
C ASP A 68 5.78 3.33 -11.54
N ASN A 69 5.94 3.98 -10.39
CA ASN A 69 6.90 5.06 -10.17
C ASN A 69 8.30 4.56 -9.75
N GLY A 70 8.50 3.25 -9.62
CA GLY A 70 9.77 2.63 -9.22
C GLY A 70 9.98 2.50 -7.71
N GLU A 71 9.05 2.99 -6.89
CA GLU A 71 9.10 2.78 -5.44
C GLU A 71 8.76 1.33 -5.07
N THR A 72 9.23 0.91 -3.89
CA THR A 72 8.95 -0.42 -3.35
C THR A 72 8.26 -0.36 -2.00
N VAL A 73 7.24 -1.21 -1.82
CA VAL A 73 6.47 -1.34 -0.58
C VAL A 73 6.67 -2.74 0.00
N PRO A 74 6.96 -2.88 1.31
CA PRO A 74 7.08 -4.19 1.94
C PRO A 74 5.79 -5.01 1.85
N LEU A 75 5.92 -6.29 1.54
CA LEU A 75 4.85 -7.29 1.57
C LEU A 75 5.15 -8.33 2.65
N SER A 76 4.36 -8.30 3.73
CA SER A 76 4.49 -9.29 4.79
C SER A 76 3.91 -10.64 4.37
N ARG A 77 4.42 -11.71 4.99
CA ARG A 77 3.95 -13.09 4.74
C ARG A 77 2.45 -13.27 5.00
N SER A 78 1.90 -12.59 6.01
CA SER A 78 0.48 -12.71 6.37
C SER A 78 -0.44 -12.13 5.30
N TYR A 79 0.01 -11.11 4.56
CA TYR A 79 -0.79 -10.45 3.51
C TYR A 79 -0.54 -11.01 2.10
N ARG A 80 0.54 -11.78 1.90
CA ARG A 80 0.93 -12.33 0.59
C ARG A 80 -0.18 -13.11 -0.12
N LYS A 81 -1.00 -13.87 0.62
CA LYS A 81 -2.11 -14.64 0.03
C LYS A 81 -3.17 -13.71 -0.57
N ALA A 82 -3.57 -12.67 0.16
CA ALA A 82 -4.59 -11.71 -0.27
C ALA A 82 -4.12 -10.89 -1.49
N VAL A 83 -2.90 -10.34 -1.42
CA VAL A 83 -2.32 -9.55 -2.52
C VAL A 83 -2.16 -10.37 -3.79
N ARG A 84 -1.72 -11.63 -3.69
CA ARG A 84 -1.59 -12.53 -4.85
C ARG A 84 -2.95 -12.86 -5.48
N ALA A 85 -3.97 -13.09 -4.67
CA ALA A 85 -5.32 -13.40 -5.16
C ALA A 85 -5.89 -12.22 -5.95
N TYR A 86 -5.71 -10.99 -5.47
CA TYR A 86 -6.13 -9.79 -6.18
C TYR A 86 -5.40 -9.62 -7.51
N GLY A 87 -4.07 -9.73 -7.54
CA GLY A 87 -3.29 -9.55 -8.78
C GLY A 87 -3.50 -10.62 -9.85
N SER A 88 -4.30 -11.66 -9.56
CA SER A 88 -4.70 -12.69 -10.53
C SER A 88 -6.11 -12.46 -11.09
N THR A 89 -6.79 -11.40 -10.65
CA THR A 89 -8.12 -10.97 -11.13
C THR A 89 -7.95 -9.97 -12.26
#